data_AF-A0A8H2Y2N0-F1
#
_entry.id   AF-A0A8H2Y2N0-F1
#
_cell.length_a   1.000
_cell.length_b   1.000
_cell.length_c   1.000
_cell.angle_alpha   90.00
_cell.angle_beta   90.00
_cell.angle_gamma   90.00
#
_symmetry.space_group_name_H-M   'P 1'
#
loop_
_entity.id
_entity.type
_entity.pdbx_description
1 polymer ?
#
loop_
_entity_poly.entity_id
_entity_poly.type
_entity_poly.pdbx_seq_one_letter_code
_entity_poly.pdbx_strand_id
1 'polypeptide(L)'
;MPSTGNSYEPLGPGTQFQWMPRHTRFRPRQFVTALSTLLVLFTFTSFFYWGDLKLFAYPEQSTWSSDATNFDEIFIREAQLPQHNLSARYPEGRDGRFVRFSNQVWGLGWNNLLQERLLNTILAYESNRAPVFSPFEAWAHPPRDDKAPTGERNVLVIPSNALFSGPAAGASWGPGDHHPRAISDKWWNVACPLFSRKVIKADDIFEQIGKELDATKVLNEWTSLLKDIPEKCVEIIGTQVFDFYLIGSTRILPLWDMFSNHPAIRQLDDSEIVKAAVAKNMPKLQSLSGFSWRPRISRSNLIAGLMAVHIRRGDYAGDEGQDNGHCLHFSKWDSTFTGWNQLSQLRDKFDAPPRGDIEWGTNSPELAEYYLRRCLPTPAQVTSRLRAIRAENRRISHIFVATNAEERYLSELRVVLAADGWAPNNIITSKDLELNWQATSVAMAVDMSILSRAEVFVGNGFSSMSSNVAMRRLTTGMRLDSIRFW
;
A
#
# COMPACT_ATOMS: atom_id res chain seq x y z
N MET A 1 -21.35 -78.19 66.98
CA MET A 1 -20.81 -79.37 67.68
C MET A 1 -19.53 -79.80 66.97
N PRO A 2 -18.45 -80.20 67.65
CA PRO A 2 -17.76 -79.66 68.85
C PRO A 2 -16.52 -78.83 68.42
N SER A 3 -16.02 -77.83 69.18
CA SER A 3 -15.03 -77.92 70.27
C SER A 3 -13.75 -78.67 69.86
N THR A 4 -12.51 -78.20 70.01
CA THR A 4 -11.74 -77.65 71.14
C THR A 4 -10.34 -77.34 70.53
N GLY A 5 -9.44 -76.53 71.05
CA GLY A 5 -9.19 -76.02 72.39
C GLY A 5 -7.80 -75.36 72.38
N ASN A 6 -7.60 -74.47 73.34
CA ASN A 6 -6.43 -73.62 73.55
C ASN A 6 -5.13 -74.39 73.84
N SER A 7 -3.99 -73.75 73.55
CA SER A 7 -2.89 -73.65 74.52
C SER A 7 -1.90 -72.53 74.18
N TYR A 8 -1.71 -71.66 75.17
CA TYR A 8 -0.61 -70.71 75.43
C TYR A 8 0.75 -71.47 75.45
N GLU A 9 1.97 -70.93 75.30
CA GLU A 9 2.67 -69.70 75.72
C GLU A 9 4.15 -69.76 75.16
N PRO A 10 5.17 -68.96 75.57
CA PRO A 10 5.58 -67.64 75.07
C PRO A 10 7.03 -67.53 74.45
N LEU A 11 7.25 -66.38 73.79
CA LEU A 11 8.44 -65.52 73.62
C LEU A 11 9.89 -66.09 73.57
N GLY A 12 10.62 -65.74 72.49
CA GLY A 12 12.08 -65.56 72.52
C GLY A 12 12.68 -65.31 71.12
N PRO A 13 13.66 -64.40 70.93
CA PRO A 13 13.71 -63.55 69.74
C PRO A 13 14.78 -63.90 68.71
N GLY A 14 14.54 -63.43 67.47
CA GLY A 14 15.60 -63.00 66.56
C GLY A 14 15.85 -63.93 65.38
N THR A 15 15.45 -63.50 64.18
CA THR A 15 16.38 -63.21 63.06
C THR A 15 15.63 -62.65 61.86
N GLN A 16 16.30 -61.77 61.13
CA GLN A 16 15.81 -60.83 60.13
C GLN A 16 15.26 -61.51 58.86
N PHE A 17 14.12 -61.01 58.38
CA PHE A 17 13.62 -61.25 57.03
C PHE A 17 14.45 -60.47 55.99
N GLN A 18 15.19 -61.17 55.14
CA GLN A 18 15.78 -60.61 53.93
C GLN A 18 14.77 -60.80 52.77
N TRP A 19 14.02 -59.74 52.46
CA TRP A 19 13.28 -59.63 51.20
C TRP A 19 14.27 -59.32 50.07
N MET A 20 14.42 -60.22 49.10
CA MET A 20 15.07 -59.90 47.82
C MET A 20 14.10 -59.10 46.94
N PRO A 21 14.44 -57.88 46.50
CA PRO A 21 13.66 -57.17 45.50
C PRO A 21 13.89 -57.81 44.12
N ARG A 22 12.82 -58.23 43.45
CA ARG A 22 12.85 -58.52 42.01
C ARG A 22 13.16 -57.22 41.25
N HIS A 23 14.41 -57.03 40.88
CA HIS A 23 14.80 -55.97 39.94
C HIS A 23 14.21 -56.26 38.55
N THR A 24 13.05 -55.68 38.25
CA THR A 24 12.55 -55.52 36.88
C THR A 24 13.47 -54.56 36.13
N ARG A 25 14.49 -55.11 35.46
CA ARG A 25 15.30 -54.39 34.47
C ARG A 25 14.41 -53.96 33.31
N PHE A 26 13.88 -52.73 33.37
CA PHE A 26 13.33 -52.06 32.20
C PHE A 26 14.43 -51.99 31.14
N ARG A 27 14.19 -52.60 29.98
CA ARG A 27 15.18 -52.61 28.90
C ARG A 27 15.39 -51.16 28.44
N PRO A 28 16.64 -50.68 28.26
CA PRO A 28 16.92 -49.30 27.85
C PRO A 28 16.15 -48.87 26.60
N ARG A 29 15.87 -49.81 25.70
CA ARG A 29 15.03 -49.59 24.51
C ARG A 29 13.60 -49.15 24.85
N GLN A 30 12.97 -49.75 25.86
CA GLN A 30 11.61 -49.39 26.26
C GLN A 30 11.53 -48.00 26.89
N PHE A 31 12.58 -47.58 27.60
CA PHE A 31 12.68 -46.23 28.16
C PHE A 31 12.86 -45.19 27.06
N VAL A 32 13.71 -45.46 26.07
CA VAL A 32 13.89 -44.58 24.91
C VAL A 32 12.60 -44.47 24.10
N THR A 33 11.91 -45.58 23.84
CA THR A 33 10.63 -45.54 23.12
C THR A 33 9.58 -44.74 23.88
N ALA A 34 9.41 -44.97 25.19
CA ALA A 34 8.44 -44.23 26.00
C ALA A 34 8.75 -42.73 26.05
N LEU A 35 10.03 -42.36 26.18
CA LEU A 35 10.46 -40.96 26.19
C LEU A 35 10.24 -40.29 24.83
N SER A 36 10.54 -40.98 23.72
CA SER A 36 10.26 -40.48 22.37
C SER A 36 8.76 -40.30 22.13
N THR A 37 7.92 -41.25 22.57
CA THR A 37 6.47 -41.15 22.43
C THR A 37 5.91 -39.98 23.25
N LEU A 38 6.42 -39.76 24.47
CA LEU A 38 6.05 -38.61 25.30
C LEU A 38 6.50 -37.28 24.70
N LEU A 39 7.68 -37.22 24.09
CA LEU A 39 8.18 -36.02 23.40
C LEU A 39 7.36 -35.70 22.15
N VAL A 40 6.97 -36.72 21.37
CA VAL A 40 6.09 -36.56 20.21
C VAL A 40 4.69 -36.13 20.67
N LEU A 41 4.13 -36.74 21.71
CA LEU A 41 2.85 -36.31 22.28
C LEU A 41 2.92 -34.88 22.80
N PHE A 42 3.96 -34.51 23.54
CA PHE A 42 4.13 -33.16 24.09
C PHE A 42 4.30 -32.13 22.98
N THR A 43 5.10 -32.41 21.94
CA THR A 43 5.26 -31.51 20.79
C THR A 43 3.98 -31.40 19.97
N PHE A 44 3.25 -32.49 19.78
CA PHE A 44 1.94 -32.48 19.11
C PHE A 44 0.92 -31.69 19.94
N THR A 45 0.78 -31.97 21.23
CA THR A 45 -0.13 -31.24 22.11
C THR A 45 0.28 -29.78 22.25
N SER A 46 1.57 -29.45 22.36
CA SER A 46 2.04 -28.05 22.41
C SER A 46 1.79 -27.33 21.09
N PHE A 47 1.96 -28.00 19.94
CA PHE A 47 1.61 -27.44 18.64
C PHE A 47 0.10 -27.14 18.53
N PHE A 48 -0.77 -28.00 19.05
CA PHE A 48 -2.22 -27.75 19.03
C PHE A 48 -2.73 -26.83 20.15
N TYR A 49 -2.09 -26.79 21.32
CA TYR A 49 -2.55 -25.99 22.47
C TYR A 49 -1.91 -24.60 22.52
N TRP A 50 -0.66 -24.45 22.05
CA TRP A 50 0.05 -23.17 22.00
C TRP A 50 0.17 -22.61 20.57
N GLY A 51 0.16 -23.47 19.54
CA GLY A 51 0.18 -23.03 18.14
C GLY A 51 -1.12 -22.36 17.68
N ASP A 52 -2.22 -22.57 18.39
CA ASP A 52 -3.55 -22.09 17.97
C ASP A 52 -4.17 -20.98 18.82
N LEU A 53 -3.54 -20.50 19.90
CA LEU A 53 -4.05 -19.30 20.61
C LEU A 53 -3.91 -18.00 19.77
N LYS A 54 -3.13 -18.02 18.68
CA LYS A 54 -3.16 -16.98 17.64
C LYS A 54 -4.08 -17.29 16.46
N LEU A 55 -4.54 -18.54 16.30
CA LEU A 55 -5.55 -18.92 15.31
C LEU A 55 -6.99 -18.75 15.82
N PHE A 56 -7.18 -18.79 17.14
CA PHE A 56 -8.45 -18.53 17.83
C PHE A 56 -8.54 -17.15 18.48
N ALA A 57 -7.57 -16.26 18.23
CA ALA A 57 -7.94 -14.87 18.11
C ALA A 57 -8.93 -14.85 16.96
N TYR A 58 -10.23 -14.83 17.29
CA TYR A 58 -11.28 -14.53 16.33
C TYR A 58 -10.70 -13.42 15.47
N PRO A 59 -10.45 -13.63 14.16
CA PRO A 59 -10.51 -12.46 13.34
C PRO A 59 -11.90 -11.90 13.70
N GLU A 60 -11.98 -10.63 14.07
CA GLU A 60 -13.09 -9.89 13.51
C GLU A 60 -12.93 -10.06 11.99
N GLN A 61 -13.40 -11.20 11.49
CA GLN A 61 -13.99 -11.29 10.19
C GLN A 61 -15.13 -10.30 10.33
N SER A 62 -14.80 -9.05 9.98
CA SER A 62 -15.70 -8.25 9.20
C SER A 62 -16.47 -9.23 8.33
N THR A 63 -17.72 -9.51 8.70
CA THR A 63 -18.64 -10.35 7.94
C THR A 63 -18.94 -9.74 6.56
N TRP A 64 -18.31 -8.62 6.22
CA TRP A 64 -18.24 -8.00 4.91
C TRP A 64 -17.17 -8.68 4.05
N SER A 65 -17.53 -9.75 3.34
CA SER A 65 -16.73 -10.20 2.19
C SER A 65 -16.82 -9.15 1.07
N SER A 66 -15.67 -8.66 0.65
CA SER A 66 -15.49 -7.39 -0.05
C SER A 66 -15.76 -7.44 -1.57
N ASP A 67 -16.21 -8.56 -2.13
CA ASP A 67 -16.23 -8.88 -3.58
C ASP A 67 -17.04 -7.94 -4.50
N ALA A 68 -17.59 -6.83 -4.02
CA ALA A 68 -18.25 -5.85 -4.87
C ALA A 68 -17.25 -5.24 -5.86
N THR A 69 -17.49 -5.50 -7.14
CA THR A 69 -16.76 -4.85 -8.23
C THR A 69 -17.57 -3.76 -8.93
N ASN A 70 -18.81 -3.51 -8.49
CA ASN A 70 -19.71 -2.51 -9.07
C ASN A 70 -19.70 -1.22 -8.23
N PHE A 71 -19.58 -0.05 -8.87
CA PHE A 71 -19.50 1.24 -8.17
C PHE A 71 -20.73 1.57 -7.33
N ASP A 72 -21.95 1.29 -7.81
CA ASP A 72 -23.18 1.58 -7.07
C ASP A 72 -23.24 0.74 -5.78
N GLU A 73 -22.86 -0.54 -5.90
CA GLU A 73 -22.77 -1.43 -4.76
C GLU A 73 -21.70 -0.95 -3.75
N ILE A 74 -20.54 -0.52 -4.23
CA ILE A 74 -19.49 0.03 -3.36
C ILE A 74 -19.97 1.30 -2.67
N PHE A 75 -20.67 2.21 -3.34
CA PHE A 75 -21.25 3.39 -2.69
C PHE A 75 -22.26 3.04 -1.61
N ILE A 76 -23.11 2.05 -1.84
CA ILE A 76 -24.06 1.55 -0.82
C ILE A 76 -23.30 1.00 0.38
N ARG A 77 -22.25 0.19 0.13
CA ARG A 77 -21.41 -0.38 1.20
C ARG A 77 -20.67 0.70 1.99
N GLU A 78 -20.08 1.68 1.31
CA GLU A 78 -19.46 2.84 1.96
C GLU A 78 -20.47 3.58 2.83
N ALA A 79 -21.72 3.74 2.39
CA ALA A 79 -22.76 4.37 3.21
C ALA A 79 -23.17 3.54 4.44
N GLN A 80 -22.97 2.23 4.42
CA GLN A 80 -23.39 1.27 5.45
C GLN A 80 -22.26 0.76 6.36
N LEU A 81 -21.09 1.40 6.33
CA LEU A 81 -19.97 1.01 7.19
C LEU A 81 -20.40 0.97 8.68
N PRO A 82 -19.87 0.04 9.51
CA PRO A 82 -20.35 -0.13 10.89
C PRO A 82 -20.28 1.13 11.78
N GLN A 83 -19.28 1.97 11.54
CA GLN A 83 -19.09 3.26 12.20
C GLN A 83 -20.11 4.34 11.76
N HIS A 84 -20.87 4.10 10.69
CA HIS A 84 -21.97 4.95 10.23
C HIS A 84 -23.26 4.68 11.02
N ASN A 85 -23.13 4.78 12.35
CA ASN A 85 -24.22 4.58 13.28
C ASN A 85 -24.04 5.53 14.47
N LEU A 86 -24.97 6.46 14.65
CA LEU A 86 -24.91 7.43 15.76
C LEU A 86 -24.97 6.78 17.14
N SER A 87 -25.53 5.56 17.23
CA SER A 87 -25.59 4.77 18.46
C SER A 87 -24.35 3.89 18.68
N ALA A 88 -23.35 3.92 17.79
CA ALA A 88 -22.08 3.25 18.02
C ALA A 88 -21.39 3.79 19.29
N ARG A 89 -20.61 2.93 19.94
CA ARG A 89 -19.88 3.30 21.16
C ARG A 89 -18.70 4.20 20.81
N TYR A 90 -18.29 5.02 21.77
CA TYR A 90 -17.03 5.77 21.70
C TYR A 90 -15.87 4.81 21.37
N PRO A 91 -14.94 5.18 20.47
CA PRO A 91 -14.75 6.51 19.89
C PRO A 91 -15.52 6.80 18.59
N GLU A 92 -16.54 6.01 18.29
CA GLU A 92 -17.39 6.19 17.12
C GLU A 92 -18.75 6.80 17.50
N GLY A 93 -19.65 6.88 16.51
CA GLY A 93 -21.01 7.36 16.70
C GLY A 93 -21.08 8.85 17.05
N ARG A 94 -22.14 9.25 17.75
CA ARG A 94 -22.43 10.67 18.09
C ARG A 94 -21.37 11.32 18.99
N ASP A 95 -20.58 10.52 19.68
CA ASP A 95 -19.55 10.97 20.61
C ASP A 95 -18.14 10.86 20.03
N GLY A 96 -18.02 10.40 18.77
CA GLY A 96 -16.76 10.37 18.05
C GLY A 96 -16.20 11.75 17.73
N ARG A 97 -14.88 11.80 17.59
CA ARG A 97 -14.15 12.99 17.13
C ARG A 97 -13.75 12.77 15.68
N PHE A 98 -14.00 13.74 14.83
CA PHE A 98 -13.85 13.66 13.39
C PHE A 98 -13.05 14.87 12.87
N VAL A 99 -12.31 14.66 11.78
CA VAL A 99 -11.63 15.73 11.04
C VAL A 99 -11.85 15.58 9.55
N ARG A 100 -12.35 16.63 8.91
CA ARG A 100 -12.53 16.73 7.47
C ARG A 100 -11.51 17.69 6.87
N PHE A 101 -10.85 17.26 5.81
CA PHE A 101 -9.92 18.06 5.02
C PHE A 101 -10.63 18.52 3.75
N SER A 102 -11.36 19.64 3.84
CA SER A 102 -12.06 20.24 2.71
C SER A 102 -11.13 21.05 1.80
N ASN A 103 -9.86 21.14 2.18
CA ASN A 103 -8.74 21.73 1.46
C ASN A 103 -7.91 20.71 0.66
N GLN A 104 -8.34 19.45 0.55
CA GLN A 104 -7.64 18.44 -0.26
C GLN A 104 -7.50 18.90 -1.72
N VAL A 105 -6.41 18.48 -2.36
CA VAL A 105 -6.17 18.85 -3.76
C VAL A 105 -7.27 18.30 -4.67
N TRP A 106 -7.71 19.15 -5.58
CA TRP A 106 -8.67 18.82 -6.62
C TRP A 106 -8.04 19.05 -8.00
N GLY A 107 -8.59 18.41 -9.03
CA GLY A 107 -8.12 18.62 -10.42
C GLY A 107 -6.74 18.02 -10.75
N LEU A 108 -6.14 17.23 -9.84
CA LEU A 108 -4.93 16.44 -10.09
C LEU A 108 -5.25 14.96 -10.29
N GLY A 109 -4.28 14.20 -10.79
CA GLY A 109 -4.38 12.75 -10.92
C GLY A 109 -4.41 12.02 -9.57
N TRP A 110 -5.07 10.85 -9.54
CA TRP A 110 -5.26 10.00 -8.35
C TRP A 110 -4.00 9.83 -7.49
N ASN A 111 -2.83 9.68 -8.11
CA ASN A 111 -1.58 9.42 -7.41
C ASN A 111 -1.14 10.55 -6.45
N ASN A 112 -1.43 11.80 -6.80
CA ASN A 112 -1.15 12.94 -5.91
C ASN A 112 -2.14 12.95 -4.74
N LEU A 113 -3.42 12.71 -5.03
CA LEU A 113 -4.47 12.64 -4.01
C LEU A 113 -4.26 11.49 -3.03
N LEU A 114 -3.78 10.33 -3.50
CA LEU A 114 -3.48 9.19 -2.63
C LEU A 114 -2.41 9.56 -1.59
N GLN A 115 -1.35 10.27 -1.99
CA GLN A 115 -0.27 10.67 -1.07
C GLN A 115 -0.80 11.61 0.03
N GLU A 116 -1.51 12.66 -0.36
CA GLU A 116 -2.12 13.59 0.58
C GLU A 116 -3.15 12.89 1.48
N ARG A 117 -3.99 12.01 0.92
CA ARG A 117 -5.01 11.27 1.68
C ARG A 117 -4.39 10.37 2.75
N LEU A 118 -3.28 9.71 2.44
CA LEU A 118 -2.56 8.88 3.42
C LEU A 118 -1.96 9.74 4.54
N LEU A 119 -1.37 10.89 4.23
CA LEU A 119 -0.82 11.81 5.24
C LEU A 119 -1.93 12.43 6.10
N ASN A 120 -3.04 12.84 5.50
CA ASN A 120 -4.22 13.34 6.23
C ASN A 120 -4.84 12.26 7.13
N THR A 121 -4.84 11.00 6.68
CA THR A 121 -5.27 9.86 7.50
C THR A 121 -4.36 9.66 8.71
N ILE A 122 -3.05 9.75 8.51
CA ILE A 122 -2.06 9.67 9.60
C ILE A 122 -2.27 10.82 10.59
N LEU A 123 -2.41 12.06 10.10
CA LEU A 123 -2.67 13.21 10.96
C LEU A 123 -3.97 13.07 11.78
N ALA A 124 -5.04 12.54 11.16
CA ALA A 124 -6.28 12.26 11.87
C ALA A 124 -6.07 11.20 12.98
N TYR A 125 -5.42 10.09 12.63
CA TYR A 125 -5.08 9.03 13.57
C TYR A 125 -4.26 9.56 14.75
N GLU A 126 -3.14 10.25 14.47
CA GLU A 126 -2.23 10.80 15.47
C GLU A 126 -2.91 11.84 16.37
N SER A 127 -3.97 12.51 15.88
CA SER A 127 -4.77 13.48 16.66
C SER A 127 -5.98 12.88 17.39
N ASN A 128 -6.12 11.55 17.43
CA ASN A 128 -7.27 10.83 18.00
C ASN A 128 -8.61 11.24 17.37
N ARG A 129 -8.63 11.38 16.04
CA ARG A 129 -9.81 11.74 15.25
C ARG A 129 -10.01 10.77 14.09
N ALA A 130 -11.26 10.49 13.76
CA ALA A 130 -11.59 9.75 12.55
C ALA A 130 -11.43 10.67 11.32
N PRO A 131 -10.65 10.26 10.31
CA PRO A 131 -10.58 11.01 9.06
C PRO A 131 -11.89 10.86 8.29
N VAL A 132 -12.28 11.92 7.58
CA VAL A 132 -13.34 11.86 6.58
C VAL A 132 -12.74 11.52 5.23
N PHE A 133 -13.25 10.47 4.57
CA PHE A 133 -12.86 10.10 3.22
C PHE A 133 -13.96 10.43 2.21
N SER A 134 -13.55 10.89 1.03
CA SER A 134 -14.43 11.32 -0.06
C SER A 134 -14.15 10.52 -1.33
N PRO A 135 -15.16 10.32 -2.20
CA PRO A 135 -14.92 9.70 -3.50
C PRO A 135 -13.89 10.49 -4.31
N PHE A 136 -13.31 9.83 -5.32
CA PHE A 136 -12.40 10.47 -6.27
C PHE A 136 -13.18 10.97 -7.48
N GLU A 137 -13.05 12.25 -7.80
CA GLU A 137 -13.59 12.84 -9.02
C GLU A 137 -12.52 12.86 -10.11
N ALA A 138 -12.72 12.12 -11.20
CA ALA A 138 -11.73 11.90 -12.25
C ALA A 138 -11.58 13.10 -13.23
N TRP A 139 -11.31 14.29 -12.70
CA TRP A 139 -11.22 15.54 -13.48
C TRP A 139 -10.04 15.61 -14.45
N ALA A 140 -8.84 15.27 -13.98
CA ALA A 140 -7.59 15.51 -14.72
C ALA A 140 -7.37 14.53 -15.88
N HIS A 141 -7.74 13.27 -15.64
CA HIS A 141 -7.53 12.17 -16.56
C HIS A 141 -8.79 11.30 -16.56
N PRO A 142 -9.88 11.78 -17.17
CA PRO A 142 -11.12 11.03 -17.19
C PRO A 142 -10.91 9.72 -17.97
N PRO A 143 -11.39 8.57 -17.46
CA PRO A 143 -11.17 7.26 -18.11
C PRO A 143 -11.99 7.07 -19.39
N ARG A 144 -12.88 8.02 -19.69
CA ARG A 144 -13.73 8.08 -20.87
C ARG A 144 -13.97 9.54 -21.23
N ASP A 145 -14.43 9.82 -22.44
CA ASP A 145 -14.91 11.15 -22.77
C ASP A 145 -16.06 11.51 -21.81
N ASP A 146 -15.89 12.63 -21.13
CA ASP A 146 -16.81 13.13 -20.12
C ASP A 146 -17.49 14.43 -20.55
N LYS A 147 -17.26 14.91 -21.79
CA LYS A 147 -17.92 16.10 -22.32
C LYS A 147 -19.17 15.73 -23.11
N ALA A 148 -20.30 16.32 -22.73
CA ALA A 148 -21.52 16.28 -23.53
C ALA A 148 -21.33 17.13 -24.81
N PRO A 149 -22.16 16.93 -25.86
CA PRO A 149 -22.14 17.78 -27.05
C PRO A 149 -22.34 19.27 -26.76
N THR A 150 -22.98 19.61 -25.63
CA THR A 150 -23.17 20.98 -25.13
C THR A 150 -21.91 21.59 -24.51
N GLY A 151 -20.85 20.81 -24.29
CA GLY A 151 -19.63 21.19 -23.60
C GLY A 151 -19.66 20.96 -22.08
N GLU A 152 -20.82 20.59 -21.51
CA GLU A 152 -20.95 20.24 -20.09
C GLU A 152 -20.16 18.98 -19.74
N ARG A 153 -19.47 18.97 -18.60
CA ARG A 153 -18.72 17.81 -18.13
C ARG A 153 -19.54 16.94 -17.18
N ASN A 154 -19.60 15.65 -17.48
CA ASN A 154 -20.16 14.58 -16.66
C ASN A 154 -19.03 13.81 -15.97
N VAL A 155 -18.38 14.46 -15.00
CA VAL A 155 -17.21 13.91 -14.31
C VAL A 155 -17.56 12.61 -13.60
N LEU A 156 -16.76 11.57 -13.83
CA LEU A 156 -16.94 10.29 -13.17
C LEU A 156 -16.53 10.40 -11.69
N VAL A 157 -17.45 10.05 -10.81
CA VAL A 157 -17.24 9.96 -9.37
C VAL A 157 -17.00 8.50 -9.00
N ILE A 158 -15.82 8.19 -8.47
CA ILE A 158 -15.35 6.84 -8.16
C ILE A 158 -15.35 6.67 -6.63
N PRO A 159 -16.00 5.64 -6.07
CA PRO A 159 -15.97 5.41 -4.62
C PRO A 159 -14.56 5.10 -4.15
N SER A 160 -14.19 5.48 -2.93
CA SER A 160 -12.81 5.32 -2.43
C SER A 160 -12.40 3.85 -2.38
N ASN A 161 -13.31 2.99 -1.93
CA ASN A 161 -13.12 1.54 -1.85
C ASN A 161 -13.07 0.85 -3.22
N ALA A 162 -13.27 1.56 -4.35
CA ALA A 162 -12.93 1.05 -5.68
C ALA A 162 -11.46 1.26 -6.05
N LEU A 163 -10.76 2.21 -5.43
CA LEU A 163 -9.36 2.56 -5.75
C LEU A 163 -8.36 1.90 -4.80
N PHE A 164 -8.69 1.77 -3.52
CA PHE A 164 -7.85 1.17 -2.50
C PHE A 164 -8.69 0.67 -1.31
N SER A 165 -8.08 -0.13 -0.44
CA SER A 165 -8.69 -0.57 0.82
C SER A 165 -7.76 -0.30 2.00
N GLY A 166 -8.30 -0.32 3.21
CA GLY A 166 -7.56 -0.08 4.46
C GLY A 166 -8.20 0.99 5.33
N PRO A 167 -7.55 1.37 6.46
CA PRO A 167 -8.12 2.30 7.43
C PRO A 167 -8.48 3.68 6.83
N ALA A 168 -7.71 4.16 5.86
CA ALA A 168 -7.97 5.40 5.12
C ALA A 168 -9.29 5.39 4.31
N ALA A 169 -9.91 4.23 4.11
CA ALA A 169 -11.21 4.05 3.45
C ALA A 169 -12.28 3.44 4.37
N GLY A 170 -12.06 3.46 5.70
CA GLY A 170 -13.05 3.07 6.70
C GLY A 170 -12.92 1.63 7.22
N ALA A 171 -11.87 0.89 6.85
CA ALA A 171 -11.59 -0.41 7.48
C ALA A 171 -11.08 -0.27 8.92
N SER A 172 -11.05 -1.39 9.65
CA SER A 172 -10.48 -1.46 11.01
C SER A 172 -8.99 -1.11 11.03
N TRP A 173 -8.53 -0.52 12.14
CA TRP A 173 -7.12 -0.28 12.44
C TRP A 173 -6.37 -1.54 12.91
N GLY A 174 -7.09 -2.66 13.06
CA GLY A 174 -6.53 -3.94 13.44
C GLY A 174 -6.75 -4.28 14.92
N PRO A 175 -6.38 -5.51 15.34
CA PRO A 175 -6.68 -6.00 16.68
C PRO A 175 -6.03 -5.17 17.78
N GLY A 176 -6.82 -4.76 18.77
CA GLY A 176 -6.35 -3.99 19.94
C GLY A 176 -6.17 -2.50 19.67
N ASP A 177 -6.36 -2.04 18.44
CA ASP A 177 -6.41 -0.63 18.11
C ASP A 177 -7.86 -0.14 18.24
N HIS A 178 -8.03 0.89 19.07
CA HIS A 178 -9.33 1.47 19.37
C HIS A 178 -9.51 2.86 18.76
N HIS A 179 -8.66 3.31 17.84
CA HIS A 179 -8.86 4.60 17.17
C HIS A 179 -10.18 4.61 16.38
N PRO A 180 -10.85 5.76 16.28
CA PRO A 180 -12.09 5.86 15.52
C PRO A 180 -11.84 5.60 14.02
N ARG A 181 -12.71 4.80 13.39
CA ARG A 181 -12.59 4.48 11.96
C ARG A 181 -13.01 5.65 11.08
N ALA A 182 -12.40 5.72 9.90
CA ALA A 182 -12.72 6.75 8.91
C ALA A 182 -14.20 6.69 8.49
N ILE A 183 -14.82 7.85 8.29
CA ILE A 183 -16.22 7.95 7.85
C ILE A 183 -16.31 8.58 6.46
N SER A 184 -17.37 8.23 5.72
CA SER A 184 -17.62 8.83 4.41
C SER A 184 -18.01 10.31 4.52
N ASP A 185 -17.74 11.08 3.47
CA ASP A 185 -18.15 12.49 3.36
C ASP A 185 -19.66 12.69 3.53
N LYS A 186 -20.47 11.75 3.02
CA LYS A 186 -21.93 11.77 3.22
C LYS A 186 -22.28 11.62 4.70
N TRP A 187 -21.62 10.70 5.40
CA TRP A 187 -21.84 10.46 6.83
C TRP A 187 -21.32 11.61 7.71
N TRP A 188 -20.25 12.29 7.29
CA TRP A 188 -19.78 13.51 7.96
C TRP A 188 -20.90 14.54 8.09
N ASN A 189 -21.72 14.74 7.06
CA ASN A 189 -22.84 15.69 7.13
C ASN A 189 -23.94 15.28 8.14
N VAL A 190 -24.02 13.98 8.47
CA VAL A 190 -24.94 13.43 9.48
C VAL A 190 -24.34 13.58 10.88
N ALA A 191 -23.10 13.14 11.08
CA ALA A 191 -22.42 13.17 12.39
C ALA A 191 -22.00 14.60 12.81
N CYS A 192 -21.70 15.44 11.83
CA CYS A 192 -21.17 16.80 11.97
C CYS A 192 -21.94 17.78 11.09
N PRO A 193 -23.19 18.15 11.44
CA PRO A 193 -23.95 19.17 10.73
C PRO A 193 -23.24 20.54 10.79
N LEU A 194 -23.54 21.45 9.85
CA LEU A 194 -22.81 22.71 9.68
C LEU A 194 -22.63 23.53 10.98
N PHE A 195 -23.67 23.60 11.81
CA PHE A 195 -23.64 24.38 13.06
C PHE A 195 -22.77 23.77 14.17
N SER A 196 -22.35 22.50 14.05
CA SER A 196 -21.52 21.82 15.05
C SER A 196 -20.04 21.77 14.68
N ARG A 197 -19.65 22.39 13.55
CA ARG A 197 -18.29 22.32 13.02
C ARG A 197 -17.43 23.46 13.53
N LYS A 198 -16.24 23.13 14.01
CA LYS A 198 -15.15 24.09 14.16
C LYS A 198 -14.39 24.16 12.85
N VAL A 199 -14.45 25.31 12.19
CA VAL A 199 -13.69 25.55 10.95
C VAL A 199 -12.32 26.12 11.28
N ILE A 200 -11.28 25.54 10.70
CA ILE A 200 -9.89 26.00 10.78
C ILE A 200 -9.41 26.34 9.38
N LYS A 201 -8.87 27.54 9.19
CA LYS A 201 -8.16 27.89 7.95
C LYS A 201 -6.70 27.49 8.08
N ALA A 202 -6.23 26.63 7.17
CA ALA A 202 -4.84 26.18 7.19
C ALA A 202 -3.85 27.32 6.95
N ASP A 203 -4.24 28.33 6.16
CA ASP A 203 -3.42 29.52 5.89
C ASP A 203 -3.02 30.24 7.19
N ASP A 204 -3.97 30.48 8.10
CA ASP A 204 -3.76 31.14 9.39
C ASP A 204 -2.77 30.36 10.28
N ILE A 205 -2.71 29.04 10.14
CA ILE A 205 -1.76 28.19 10.86
C ILE A 205 -0.37 28.30 10.25
N PHE A 206 -0.27 28.25 8.92
CA PHE A 206 1.01 28.38 8.22
C PHE A 206 1.62 29.78 8.33
N GLU A 207 0.83 30.82 8.56
CA GLU A 207 1.34 32.14 8.92
C GLU A 207 2.10 32.14 10.26
N GLN A 208 1.72 31.26 11.19
CA GLN A 208 2.33 31.17 12.52
C GLN A 208 3.57 30.25 12.53
N ILE A 209 3.49 29.10 11.88
CA ILE A 209 4.54 28.07 11.93
C ILE A 209 5.53 28.15 10.75
N GLY A 210 5.21 28.91 9.71
CA GLY A 210 6.00 29.04 8.49
C GLY A 210 5.69 27.97 7.42
N LYS A 211 5.93 28.32 6.15
CA LYS A 211 5.57 27.48 4.98
C LYS A 211 6.67 26.49 4.56
N GLU A 212 7.91 26.67 5.04
CA GLU A 212 9.08 25.87 4.65
C GLU A 212 9.45 24.77 5.65
N LEU A 213 8.45 24.19 6.31
CA LEU A 213 8.65 23.11 7.28
C LEU A 213 8.79 21.73 6.61
N ASP A 214 9.68 20.88 7.14
CA ASP A 214 9.67 19.48 6.77
C ASP A 214 8.36 18.80 7.22
N ALA A 215 8.03 17.66 6.60
CA ALA A 215 6.76 16.97 6.83
C ALA A 215 6.58 16.48 8.27
N THR A 216 7.67 16.24 9.00
CA THR A 216 7.61 15.81 10.41
C THR A 216 7.16 16.97 11.29
N LYS A 217 7.71 18.16 11.08
CA LYS A 217 7.26 19.37 11.78
C LYS A 217 5.81 19.70 11.46
N VAL A 218 5.42 19.67 10.18
CA VAL A 218 4.01 19.90 9.78
C VAL A 218 3.08 18.92 10.49
N LEU A 219 3.40 17.63 10.49
CA LEU A 219 2.58 16.63 11.17
C LEU A 219 2.49 16.90 12.69
N ASN A 220 3.61 17.21 13.35
CA ASN A 220 3.65 17.43 14.80
C ASN A 220 2.85 18.66 15.23
N GLU A 221 3.02 19.79 14.55
CA GLU A 221 2.30 21.03 14.84
C GLU A 221 0.79 20.85 14.67
N TRP A 222 0.36 20.27 13.54
CA TRP A 222 -1.05 19.99 13.31
C TRP A 222 -1.62 18.95 14.27
N THR A 223 -0.83 17.93 14.64
CA THR A 223 -1.26 16.93 15.63
C THR A 223 -1.51 17.57 16.98
N SER A 224 -0.60 18.43 17.46
CA SER A 224 -0.77 19.16 18.72
C SER A 224 -2.02 20.03 18.68
N LEU A 225 -2.17 20.85 17.63
CA LEU A 225 -3.33 21.71 17.43
C LEU A 225 -4.64 20.93 17.47
N LEU A 226 -4.74 19.84 16.70
CA LEU A 226 -5.99 19.07 16.59
C LEU A 226 -6.34 18.30 17.87
N LYS A 227 -5.35 17.89 18.67
CA LYS A 227 -5.56 17.26 19.98
C LYS A 227 -6.23 18.21 20.95
N ASP A 228 -5.75 19.46 21.00
CA ASP A 228 -6.17 20.48 21.96
C ASP A 228 -7.57 21.06 21.67
N ILE A 229 -8.07 20.90 20.44
CA ILE A 229 -9.40 21.38 20.05
C ILE A 229 -10.49 20.51 20.68
N PRO A 230 -11.34 21.04 21.58
CA PRO A 230 -12.36 20.24 22.27
C PRO A 230 -13.51 19.83 21.33
N GLU A 231 -13.75 20.59 20.26
CA GLU A 231 -14.83 20.33 19.33
C GLU A 231 -14.65 18.96 18.64
N LYS A 232 -15.73 18.17 18.67
CA LYS A 232 -15.79 16.85 18.06
C LYS A 232 -15.59 16.92 16.55
N CYS A 233 -16.18 17.91 15.89
CA CYS A 233 -16.20 18.06 14.45
C CYS A 233 -15.28 19.20 14.01
N VAL A 234 -14.14 18.87 13.39
CA VAL A 234 -13.21 19.87 12.85
C VAL A 234 -13.19 19.81 11.33
N GLU A 235 -13.35 20.96 10.67
CA GLU A 235 -13.26 21.11 9.22
C GLU A 235 -12.09 22.03 8.87
N ILE A 236 -11.12 21.53 8.13
CA ILE A 236 -9.95 22.27 7.67
C ILE A 236 -10.21 22.76 6.24
N ILE A 237 -10.06 24.07 6.02
CA ILE A 237 -10.26 24.76 4.74
C ILE A 237 -9.01 25.58 4.37
N GLY A 238 -8.99 26.14 3.16
CA GLY A 238 -7.89 26.99 2.69
C GLY A 238 -6.83 26.20 1.93
N THR A 239 -5.55 26.53 2.12
CA THR A 239 -4.42 25.76 1.53
C THR A 239 -4.35 24.32 2.07
N GLN A 240 -3.76 23.40 1.31
CA GLN A 240 -3.54 22.01 1.73
C GLN A 240 -2.67 21.93 2.99
N VAL A 241 -2.95 20.96 3.88
CA VAL A 241 -2.06 20.68 5.04
C VAL A 241 -0.76 20.05 4.58
N PHE A 242 -0.86 19.07 3.67
CA PHE A 242 0.29 18.45 3.02
C PHE A 242 0.19 18.74 1.53
N ASP A 243 0.71 19.89 1.11
CA ASP A 243 0.69 20.29 -0.29
C ASP A 243 1.60 19.42 -1.16
N PHE A 244 1.38 19.47 -2.47
CA PHE A 244 2.13 18.66 -3.42
C PHE A 244 3.61 19.07 -3.55
N TYR A 245 4.00 20.29 -3.14
CA TYR A 245 5.39 20.74 -3.14
C TYR A 245 6.17 20.13 -1.98
N LEU A 246 5.57 20.07 -0.79
CA LEU A 246 6.11 19.37 0.37
C LEU A 246 6.23 17.87 0.07
N ILE A 247 5.16 17.24 -0.43
CA ILE A 247 5.15 15.81 -0.76
C ILE A 247 6.16 15.49 -1.88
N GLY A 248 6.30 16.39 -2.86
CA GLY A 248 7.14 16.19 -4.02
C GLY A 248 8.64 16.41 -3.77
N SER A 249 9.02 17.10 -2.70
CA SER A 249 10.41 17.48 -2.42
C SER A 249 11.10 16.59 -1.38
N THR A 250 12.36 16.89 -1.06
CA THR A 250 13.10 16.20 0.02
C THR A 250 12.51 16.45 1.41
N ARG A 251 11.62 17.44 1.57
CA ARG A 251 10.94 17.78 2.83
C ARG A 251 10.06 16.65 3.37
N ILE A 252 9.63 15.71 2.52
CA ILE A 252 8.85 14.53 2.94
C ILE A 252 9.71 13.41 3.56
N LEU A 253 11.00 13.35 3.21
CA LEU A 253 11.87 12.22 3.53
C LEU A 253 12.08 11.96 5.03
N PRO A 254 12.22 12.98 5.90
CA PRO A 254 12.36 12.76 7.35
C PRO A 254 11.20 11.98 7.97
N LEU A 255 10.01 12.03 7.35
CA LEU A 255 8.81 11.36 7.85
C LEU A 255 8.80 9.84 7.55
N TRP A 256 9.69 9.35 6.68
CA TRP A 256 9.62 8.00 6.12
C TRP A 256 9.57 6.88 7.17
N ASP A 257 10.40 6.95 8.20
CA ASP A 257 10.49 5.88 9.20
C ASP A 257 9.18 5.72 9.99
N MET A 258 8.56 6.84 10.40
CA MET A 258 7.25 6.80 11.03
C MET A 258 6.18 6.39 10.00
N PHE A 259 6.15 7.06 8.85
CA PHE A 259 5.16 6.84 7.80
C PHE A 259 5.09 5.37 7.38
N SER A 260 6.23 4.77 7.05
CA SER A 260 6.31 3.39 6.54
C SER A 260 5.88 2.34 7.57
N ASN A 261 5.97 2.66 8.87
CA ASN A 261 5.56 1.79 9.97
C ASN A 261 4.13 2.06 10.47
N HIS A 262 3.52 3.16 10.07
CA HIS A 262 2.20 3.57 10.56
C HIS A 262 1.09 2.57 10.16
N PRO A 263 0.10 2.27 11.03
CA PRO A 263 -1.01 1.35 10.74
C PRO A 263 -1.77 1.67 9.45
N ALA A 264 -2.00 2.96 9.15
CA ALA A 264 -2.62 3.41 7.90
C ALA A 264 -1.88 2.93 6.64
N ILE A 265 -0.56 2.77 6.72
CA ILE A 265 0.29 2.36 5.60
C ILE A 265 0.49 0.85 5.59
N ARG A 266 0.70 0.24 6.76
CA ARG A 266 0.86 -1.22 6.90
C ARG A 266 -0.40 -2.00 6.52
N GLN A 267 -1.57 -1.38 6.63
CA GLN A 267 -2.87 -1.97 6.27
C GLN A 267 -3.45 -1.40 4.96
N LEU A 268 -2.67 -0.61 4.22
CA LEU A 268 -3.06 -0.17 2.89
C LEU A 268 -3.07 -1.37 1.94
N ASP A 269 -4.20 -1.63 1.31
CA ASP A 269 -4.40 -2.76 0.41
C ASP A 269 -5.01 -2.31 -0.94
N ASP A 270 -5.03 -3.22 -1.90
CA ASP A 270 -5.79 -3.09 -3.13
C ASP A 270 -7.30 -3.25 -2.86
N SER A 271 -8.12 -2.54 -3.63
CA SER A 271 -9.57 -2.77 -3.66
C SER A 271 -9.91 -4.10 -4.32
N GLU A 272 -11.14 -4.60 -4.12
CA GLU A 272 -11.55 -5.86 -4.77
C GLU A 272 -11.68 -5.75 -6.28
N ILE A 273 -12.06 -4.58 -6.82
CA ILE A 273 -12.00 -4.34 -8.28
C ILE A 273 -10.58 -4.56 -8.79
N VAL A 274 -9.60 -4.00 -8.08
CA VAL A 274 -8.20 -4.10 -8.46
C VAL A 274 -7.68 -5.53 -8.30
N LYS A 275 -7.99 -6.20 -7.18
CA LYS A 275 -7.63 -7.60 -6.94
C LYS A 275 -8.22 -8.53 -8.01
N ALA A 276 -9.50 -8.37 -8.34
CA ALA A 276 -10.17 -9.16 -9.37
C ALA A 276 -9.57 -8.91 -10.75
N ALA A 277 -9.29 -7.66 -11.10
CA ALA A 277 -8.65 -7.30 -12.38
C ALA A 277 -7.25 -7.89 -12.52
N VAL A 278 -6.43 -7.82 -11.46
CA VAL A 278 -5.10 -8.43 -11.44
C VAL A 278 -5.22 -9.96 -11.53
N ALA A 279 -6.05 -10.58 -10.70
CA ALA A 279 -6.26 -12.03 -10.70
C ALA A 279 -6.65 -12.56 -12.09
N LYS A 280 -7.57 -11.88 -12.78
CA LYS A 280 -8.00 -12.22 -14.14
C LYS A 280 -6.84 -12.16 -15.15
N ASN A 281 -5.91 -11.22 -14.99
CA ASN A 281 -4.81 -11.01 -15.93
C ASN A 281 -3.50 -11.71 -15.52
N MET A 282 -3.44 -12.36 -14.36
CA MET A 282 -2.26 -13.10 -13.90
C MET A 282 -1.69 -14.08 -14.93
N PRO A 283 -2.48 -14.85 -15.71
CA PRO A 283 -1.93 -15.76 -16.72
C PRO A 283 -1.09 -15.08 -17.82
N LYS A 284 -1.28 -13.77 -18.06
CA LYS A 284 -0.47 -12.98 -18.99
C LYS A 284 0.85 -12.50 -18.37
N LEU A 285 0.87 -12.34 -17.05
CA LEU A 285 1.95 -11.67 -16.31
C LEU A 285 3.04 -12.63 -15.82
N GLN A 286 2.81 -13.94 -15.88
CA GLN A 286 3.74 -14.95 -15.42
C GLN A 286 3.63 -16.22 -16.27
N SER A 287 4.76 -16.92 -16.45
CA SER A 287 4.74 -18.29 -16.94
C SER A 287 4.37 -19.23 -15.81
N LEU A 288 3.34 -20.07 -16.00
CA LEU A 288 2.94 -21.14 -15.08
C LEU A 288 3.95 -22.31 -15.04
N SER A 289 5.18 -22.14 -15.55
CA SER A 289 6.21 -23.19 -15.59
C SER A 289 6.78 -23.45 -14.19
N GLY A 290 6.00 -24.19 -13.41
CA GLY A 290 6.25 -24.52 -12.02
C GLY A 290 4.92 -24.83 -11.33
N PHE A 291 4.26 -25.90 -11.75
CA PHE A 291 3.03 -26.38 -11.15
C PHE A 291 3.26 -26.62 -9.64
N SER A 292 2.83 -25.67 -8.79
CA SER A 292 2.72 -25.91 -7.35
C SER A 292 1.25 -26.10 -7.02
N TRP A 293 0.85 -27.32 -6.67
CA TRP A 293 -0.49 -27.71 -6.18
C TRP A 293 -0.86 -27.05 -4.84
N ARG A 294 -0.21 -25.95 -4.46
CA ARG A 294 -0.50 -25.20 -3.24
C ARG A 294 -0.68 -23.74 -3.62
N PRO A 295 -1.85 -23.12 -3.37
CA PRO A 295 -1.93 -21.67 -3.31
C PRO A 295 -1.13 -21.24 -2.08
N ARG A 296 0.19 -21.12 -2.22
CA ARG A 296 0.99 -20.37 -1.26
C ARG A 296 0.70 -18.91 -1.55
N ILE A 297 -0.39 -18.41 -0.97
CA ILE A 297 -0.50 -17.01 -0.58
C ILE A 297 0.59 -16.81 0.48
N SER A 298 1.83 -16.69 0.01
CA SER A 298 2.96 -16.22 0.80
C SER A 298 2.67 -14.78 1.15
N ARG A 299 3.11 -14.31 2.32
CA ARG A 299 3.17 -12.88 2.64
C ARG A 299 3.88 -12.05 1.57
N SER A 300 4.67 -12.68 0.70
CA SER A 300 5.16 -12.06 -0.54
C SER A 300 4.15 -12.23 -1.67
N ASN A 301 3.35 -11.20 -1.95
CA ASN A 301 2.53 -11.06 -3.16
C ASN A 301 3.38 -10.89 -4.45
N LEU A 302 4.51 -11.58 -4.54
CA LEU A 302 5.53 -11.43 -5.59
C LEU A 302 5.10 -12.14 -6.88
N ILE A 303 5.12 -11.42 -8.01
CA ILE A 303 4.98 -11.97 -9.36
C ILE A 303 6.37 -12.33 -9.87
N ALA A 304 6.79 -13.57 -9.60
CA ALA A 304 8.12 -14.05 -9.91
C ALA A 304 8.40 -14.01 -11.42
N GLY A 305 9.60 -13.56 -11.79
CA GLY A 305 10.04 -13.48 -13.19
C GLY A 305 9.42 -12.34 -14.01
N LEU A 306 8.66 -11.44 -13.38
CA LEU A 306 8.11 -10.24 -14.01
C LEU A 306 9.01 -9.01 -13.77
N MET A 307 9.40 -8.34 -14.84
CA MET A 307 9.90 -6.96 -14.80
C MET A 307 8.74 -6.02 -15.12
N ALA A 308 8.29 -5.24 -14.16
CA ALA A 308 7.24 -4.25 -14.39
C ALA A 308 7.85 -2.87 -14.53
N VAL A 309 7.47 -2.14 -15.57
CA VAL A 309 8.03 -0.84 -15.93
C VAL A 309 6.94 0.21 -15.99
N HIS A 310 7.21 1.39 -15.44
CA HIS A 310 6.32 2.53 -15.54
C HIS A 310 6.93 3.59 -16.46
N ILE A 311 6.33 3.75 -17.63
CA ILE A 311 6.73 4.72 -18.65
C ILE A 311 5.69 5.83 -18.68
N ARG A 312 6.02 6.97 -18.07
CA ARG A 312 5.16 8.16 -18.06
C ARG A 312 5.42 9.02 -19.30
N ARG A 313 4.41 9.17 -20.15
CA ARG A 313 4.41 9.97 -21.37
C ARG A 313 3.24 10.97 -21.28
N GLY A 314 2.35 11.08 -22.26
CA GLY A 314 1.22 12.02 -22.23
C GLY A 314 1.71 13.46 -22.02
N ASP A 315 1.14 14.15 -21.03
CA ASP A 315 1.55 15.49 -20.58
C ASP A 315 3.04 15.62 -20.20
N TYR A 316 3.77 14.52 -19.98
CA TYR A 316 5.23 14.58 -19.83
C TYR A 316 5.95 14.92 -21.13
N ALA A 317 5.44 14.44 -22.26
CA ALA A 317 5.96 14.77 -23.58
C ALA A 317 5.49 16.16 -24.03
N GLY A 318 4.26 16.54 -23.67
CA GLY A 318 3.62 17.76 -24.18
C GLY A 318 2.97 17.53 -25.54
N ASP A 319 2.58 18.62 -26.19
CA ASP A 319 1.99 18.58 -27.53
C ASP A 319 3.08 18.36 -28.59
N GLU A 320 2.73 17.66 -29.67
CA GLU A 320 3.68 17.39 -30.75
C GLU A 320 4.23 18.70 -31.34
N GLY A 321 5.56 18.83 -31.34
CA GLY A 321 6.25 20.02 -31.83
C GLY A 321 6.28 21.21 -30.85
N GLN A 322 5.84 21.05 -29.60
CA GLN A 322 5.86 22.11 -28.59
C GLN A 322 6.71 21.75 -27.37
N ASP A 323 7.44 22.75 -26.84
CA ASP A 323 8.25 22.62 -25.64
C ASP A 323 7.44 22.87 -24.35
N ASN A 324 6.24 22.29 -24.27
CA ASN A 324 5.28 22.49 -23.19
C ASN A 324 5.09 21.28 -22.26
N GLY A 325 5.80 20.18 -22.51
CA GLY A 325 5.72 18.97 -21.68
C GLY A 325 6.34 19.12 -20.29
N HIS A 326 5.84 18.36 -19.31
CA HIS A 326 6.34 18.41 -17.93
C HIS A 326 7.83 18.06 -17.82
N CYS A 327 8.37 17.16 -18.64
CA CYS A 327 9.80 16.82 -18.53
C CYS A 327 10.72 17.99 -18.89
N LEU A 328 10.36 18.77 -19.90
CA LEU A 328 11.08 20.01 -20.22
C LEU A 328 10.85 21.07 -19.14
N HIS A 329 9.63 21.17 -18.61
CA HIS A 329 9.34 22.05 -17.48
C HIS A 329 10.21 21.73 -16.26
N PHE A 330 10.35 20.46 -15.86
CA PHE A 330 11.23 20.05 -14.76
C PHE A 330 12.67 20.51 -14.94
N SER A 331 13.20 20.45 -16.18
CA SER A 331 14.55 20.93 -16.49
C SER A 331 14.72 22.46 -16.34
N LYS A 332 13.63 23.23 -16.43
CA LYS A 332 13.64 24.69 -16.28
C LYS A 332 13.70 25.14 -14.81
N TRP A 333 13.22 24.31 -13.89
CA TRP A 333 13.03 24.65 -12.47
C TRP A 333 13.86 23.78 -11.52
N ASP A 334 14.91 23.15 -12.04
CA ASP A 334 15.82 22.29 -11.25
C ASP A 334 15.09 21.21 -10.44
N SER A 335 14.02 20.64 -11.00
CA SER A 335 13.22 19.65 -10.29
C SER A 335 13.98 18.34 -10.11
N THR A 336 13.86 17.72 -8.95
CA THR A 336 14.44 16.40 -8.68
C THR A 336 13.40 15.29 -8.89
N PHE A 337 13.79 14.03 -8.63
CA PHE A 337 12.81 12.97 -8.44
C PHE A 337 11.79 13.36 -7.36
N THR A 338 10.59 12.80 -7.43
CA THR A 338 9.49 13.23 -6.56
C THR A 338 9.28 12.30 -5.37
N GLY A 339 9.04 12.89 -4.19
CA GLY A 339 8.67 12.22 -2.95
C GLY A 339 9.58 11.04 -2.59
N TRP A 340 8.99 9.87 -2.32
CA TRP A 340 9.71 8.66 -1.89
C TRP A 340 10.72 8.11 -2.90
N ASN A 341 10.67 8.52 -4.18
CA ASN A 341 11.71 8.15 -5.16
C ASN A 341 13.09 8.72 -4.81
N GLN A 342 13.16 9.68 -3.87
CA GLN A 342 14.40 10.32 -3.41
C GLN A 342 15.03 9.64 -2.19
N LEU A 343 14.40 8.61 -1.61
CA LEU A 343 14.93 7.92 -0.42
C LEU A 343 16.37 7.48 -0.63
N SER A 344 17.26 7.82 0.31
CA SER A 344 18.72 7.61 0.19
C SER A 344 19.10 6.14 -0.03
N GLN A 345 18.29 5.20 0.47
CA GLN A 345 18.49 3.76 0.34
C GLN A 345 18.25 3.20 -1.08
N LEU A 346 17.56 3.95 -1.96
CA LEU A 346 17.29 3.53 -3.34
C LEU A 346 18.55 3.68 -4.21
N ARG A 347 18.82 2.70 -5.07
CA ARG A 347 20.07 2.65 -5.85
C ARG A 347 20.19 3.76 -6.90
N ASP A 348 19.11 4.04 -7.62
CA ASP A 348 19.13 5.02 -8.70
C ASP A 348 18.76 6.41 -8.16
N LYS A 349 19.65 7.38 -8.37
CA LYS A 349 19.47 8.79 -7.98
C LYS A 349 19.26 9.68 -9.19
N PHE A 350 18.90 10.92 -8.92
CA PHE A 350 18.88 11.98 -9.90
C PHE A 350 19.66 13.17 -9.36
N ASP A 351 20.89 13.30 -9.84
CA ASP A 351 21.80 14.39 -9.51
C ASP A 351 21.95 15.24 -10.77
N ALA A 352 21.13 16.29 -10.87
CA ALA A 352 21.15 17.18 -12.02
C ALA A 352 22.53 17.83 -12.18
N PRO A 353 23.03 18.01 -13.42
CA PRO A 353 24.23 18.81 -13.65
C PRO A 353 24.06 20.22 -13.08
N PRO A 354 25.13 20.85 -12.55
CA PRO A 354 25.06 22.23 -12.06
C PRO A 354 24.52 23.17 -13.14
N ARG A 355 23.57 24.03 -12.77
CA ARG A 355 22.95 24.99 -13.71
C ARG A 355 23.87 26.13 -14.14
N GLY A 356 24.91 26.45 -13.36
CA GLY A 356 25.79 27.59 -13.66
C GLY A 356 25.01 28.90 -13.77
N ASP A 357 25.28 29.68 -14.83
CA ASP A 357 24.68 30.99 -15.09
C ASP A 357 23.35 30.93 -15.88
N ILE A 358 22.71 29.75 -15.98
CA ILE A 358 21.42 29.60 -16.67
C ILE A 358 20.32 30.36 -15.89
N GLU A 359 19.62 31.27 -16.57
CA GLU A 359 18.52 32.05 -16.01
C GLU A 359 17.41 31.14 -15.44
N TRP A 360 16.85 31.55 -14.29
CA TRP A 360 15.78 30.81 -13.62
C TRP A 360 14.55 30.68 -14.53
N GLY A 361 13.98 29.47 -14.64
CA GLY A 361 12.86 29.21 -15.56
C GLY A 361 13.27 28.95 -17.01
N THR A 362 14.58 28.93 -17.32
CA THR A 362 15.13 28.54 -18.64
C THR A 362 15.95 27.24 -18.54
N ASN A 363 16.38 26.67 -19.66
CA ASN A 363 17.25 25.50 -19.70
C ASN A 363 18.23 25.58 -20.87
N SER A 364 19.40 24.94 -20.75
CA SER A 364 20.29 24.70 -21.90
C SER A 364 19.89 23.41 -22.62
N PRO A 365 20.27 23.23 -23.90
CA PRO A 365 20.04 21.97 -24.62
C PRO A 365 20.63 20.74 -23.91
N GLU A 366 21.82 20.87 -23.32
CA GLU A 366 22.51 19.78 -22.61
C GLU A 366 21.78 19.40 -21.32
N LEU A 367 21.30 20.40 -20.58
CA LEU A 367 20.51 20.17 -19.36
C LEU A 367 19.16 19.54 -19.71
N ALA A 368 18.49 20.04 -20.76
CA ALA A 368 17.25 19.47 -21.25
C ALA A 368 17.42 18.01 -21.66
N GLU A 369 18.47 17.67 -22.42
CA GLU A 369 18.78 16.30 -22.82
C GLU A 369 19.04 15.40 -21.60
N TYR A 370 19.77 15.89 -20.59
CA TYR A 370 19.99 15.15 -19.35
C TYR A 370 18.66 14.78 -18.66
N TYR A 371 17.76 15.75 -18.51
CA TYR A 371 16.43 15.51 -17.92
C TYR A 371 15.59 14.57 -18.79
N LEU A 372 15.56 14.74 -20.10
CA LEU A 372 14.77 13.90 -21.01
C LEU A 372 15.20 12.43 -20.96
N ARG A 373 16.50 12.13 -20.80
CA ARG A 373 16.97 10.74 -20.64
C ARG A 373 16.41 10.04 -19.39
N ARG A 374 16.11 10.81 -18.34
CA ARG A 374 15.64 10.31 -17.04
C ARG A 374 14.12 10.41 -16.88
N CYS A 375 13.50 11.38 -17.57
CA CYS A 375 12.08 11.70 -17.46
C CYS A 375 11.25 11.20 -18.65
N LEU A 376 11.81 11.17 -19.86
CA LEU A 376 11.09 10.86 -21.10
C LEU A 376 11.91 9.96 -22.03
N PRO A 377 12.39 8.78 -21.57
CA PRO A 377 13.33 7.97 -22.33
C PRO A 377 12.72 7.45 -23.65
N THR A 378 13.56 7.39 -24.69
CA THR A 378 13.19 6.78 -25.98
C THR A 378 13.05 5.26 -25.86
N PRO A 379 12.34 4.58 -26.79
CA PRO A 379 12.25 3.12 -26.79
C PRO A 379 13.61 2.41 -26.74
N ALA A 380 14.62 2.96 -27.43
CA ALA A 380 16.00 2.45 -27.41
C ALA A 380 16.66 2.62 -26.03
N GLN A 381 16.48 3.77 -25.38
CA GLN A 381 17.00 4.03 -24.02
C GLN A 381 16.34 3.12 -22.99
N VAL A 382 15.02 2.95 -23.07
CA VAL A 382 14.26 1.99 -22.23
C VAL A 382 14.85 0.60 -22.41
N THR A 383 14.94 0.10 -23.64
CA THR A 383 15.45 -1.25 -23.94
C THR A 383 16.87 -1.47 -23.42
N SER A 384 17.77 -0.50 -23.63
CA SER A 384 19.14 -0.55 -23.11
C SER A 384 19.17 -0.65 -21.58
N ARG A 385 18.37 0.16 -20.89
CA ARG A 385 18.26 0.14 -19.43
C ARG A 385 17.71 -1.19 -18.91
N LEU A 386 16.66 -1.71 -19.54
CA LEU A 386 16.05 -2.98 -19.14
C LEU A 386 16.97 -4.18 -19.40
N ARG A 387 17.75 -4.16 -20.48
CA ARG A 387 18.81 -5.16 -20.74
C ARG A 387 19.83 -5.21 -19.59
N ALA A 388 20.33 -4.05 -19.15
CA ALA A 388 21.29 -3.97 -18.07
C ALA A 388 20.72 -4.52 -16.75
N ILE A 389 19.46 -4.20 -16.44
CA ILE A 389 18.78 -4.70 -15.24
C ILE A 389 18.51 -6.22 -15.34
N ARG A 390 18.07 -6.71 -16.51
CA ARG A 390 17.82 -8.13 -16.77
C ARG A 390 19.11 -8.96 -16.65
N ALA A 391 20.26 -8.40 -16.99
CA ALA A 391 21.55 -9.08 -16.82
C ALA A 391 21.89 -9.37 -15.34
N GLU A 392 21.39 -8.54 -14.42
CA GLU A 392 21.53 -8.74 -12.97
C GLU A 392 20.55 -9.80 -12.42
N ASN A 393 19.44 -10.10 -13.12
CA ASN A 393 18.44 -11.09 -12.72
C ASN A 393 17.95 -11.95 -13.90
N ARG A 394 18.61 -13.09 -14.11
CA ARG A 394 18.32 -14.02 -15.20
C ARG A 394 16.97 -14.75 -15.12
N ARG A 395 16.22 -14.63 -14.00
CA ARG A 395 14.89 -15.25 -13.86
C ARG A 395 13.79 -14.45 -14.54
N ILE A 396 14.07 -13.20 -14.89
CA ILE A 396 13.12 -12.32 -15.55
C ILE A 396 12.87 -12.83 -16.98
N SER A 397 11.60 -13.08 -17.28
CA SER A 397 11.14 -13.61 -18.56
C SER A 397 9.94 -12.85 -19.13
N HIS A 398 9.25 -12.05 -18.31
CA HIS A 398 8.08 -11.27 -18.68
C HIS A 398 8.33 -9.79 -18.42
N ILE A 399 7.74 -8.94 -19.26
CA ILE A 399 7.70 -7.50 -19.05
C ILE A 399 6.24 -7.02 -19.02
N PHE A 400 5.91 -6.22 -18.01
CA PHE A 400 4.64 -5.50 -17.96
C PHE A 400 4.91 -3.99 -18.04
N VAL A 401 4.30 -3.32 -19.01
CA VAL A 401 4.49 -1.89 -19.28
C VAL A 401 3.24 -1.12 -18.85
N ALA A 402 3.34 -0.46 -17.70
CA ALA A 402 2.36 0.52 -17.25
C ALA A 402 2.63 1.87 -17.92
N THR A 403 1.71 2.36 -18.74
CA THR A 403 1.97 3.58 -19.51
C THR A 403 0.71 4.27 -20.06
N ASN A 404 0.82 5.58 -20.24
CA ASN A 404 -0.13 6.41 -20.98
C ASN A 404 0.44 6.90 -22.33
N ALA A 405 1.40 6.17 -22.90
CA ALA A 405 2.02 6.48 -24.18
C ALA A 405 1.07 6.32 -25.37
N GLU A 406 1.34 7.11 -26.41
CA GLU A 406 0.75 7.00 -27.73
C GLU A 406 1.10 5.67 -28.43
N GLU A 407 0.25 5.25 -29.38
CA GLU A 407 0.38 3.94 -30.04
C GLU A 407 1.69 3.80 -30.84
N ARG A 408 2.19 4.90 -31.41
CA ARG A 408 3.46 4.93 -32.14
C ARG A 408 4.63 4.54 -31.23
N TYR A 409 4.71 5.13 -30.05
CA TYR A 409 5.75 4.83 -29.07
C TYR A 409 5.66 3.37 -28.61
N LEU A 410 4.46 2.88 -28.31
CA LEU A 410 4.24 1.50 -27.89
C LEU A 410 4.62 0.48 -28.97
N SER A 411 4.29 0.77 -30.23
CA SER A 411 4.63 -0.07 -31.37
C SER A 411 6.15 -0.16 -31.54
N GLU A 412 6.85 0.97 -31.51
CA GLU A 412 8.31 1.01 -31.57
C GLU A 412 8.93 0.26 -30.38
N LEU A 413 8.45 0.50 -29.16
CA LEU A 413 8.91 -0.16 -27.94
C LEU A 413 8.81 -1.69 -28.03
N ARG A 414 7.68 -2.22 -28.51
CA ARG A 414 7.50 -3.67 -28.72
C ARG A 414 8.53 -4.23 -29.71
N VAL A 415 8.78 -3.51 -30.81
CA VAL A 415 9.77 -3.93 -31.82
C VAL A 415 11.18 -3.97 -31.23
N VAL A 416 11.62 -2.91 -30.55
CA VAL A 416 12.99 -2.86 -30.00
C VAL A 416 13.19 -3.84 -28.84
N LEU A 417 12.16 -4.09 -28.01
CA LEU A 417 12.22 -5.12 -26.97
C LEU A 417 12.27 -6.53 -27.59
N ALA A 418 11.49 -6.80 -28.63
CA ALA A 418 11.55 -8.09 -29.31
C ALA A 418 12.93 -8.33 -29.95
N ALA A 419 13.50 -7.29 -30.59
CA ALA A 419 14.86 -7.33 -31.12
C ALA A 419 15.94 -7.53 -30.03
N ASP A 420 15.66 -7.08 -28.79
CA ASP A 420 16.49 -7.32 -27.61
C ASP A 420 16.35 -8.74 -27.02
N GLY A 421 15.56 -9.61 -27.65
CA GLY A 421 15.38 -10.99 -27.24
C GLY A 421 14.29 -11.21 -26.20
N TRP A 422 13.35 -10.28 -26.03
CA TRP A 422 12.11 -10.56 -25.31
C TRP A 422 11.14 -11.33 -26.21
N ALA A 423 10.53 -12.40 -25.70
CA ALA A 423 9.49 -13.10 -26.44
C ALA A 423 8.28 -12.17 -26.64
N PRO A 424 7.76 -11.98 -27.87
CA PRO A 424 6.67 -11.04 -28.13
C PRO A 424 5.43 -11.24 -27.24
N ASN A 425 5.06 -12.50 -26.97
CA ASN A 425 3.93 -12.85 -26.11
C ASN A 425 4.17 -12.56 -24.62
N ASN A 426 5.40 -12.23 -24.23
CA ASN A 426 5.76 -11.89 -22.85
C ASN A 426 5.90 -10.37 -22.66
N ILE A 427 5.59 -9.56 -23.69
CA ILE A 427 5.58 -8.10 -23.62
C ILE A 427 4.13 -7.64 -23.46
N ILE A 428 3.71 -7.45 -22.21
CA ILE A 428 2.34 -7.05 -21.85
C ILE A 428 2.33 -5.58 -21.52
N THR A 429 1.29 -4.85 -21.92
CA THR A 429 1.07 -3.44 -21.58
C THR A 429 -0.24 -3.26 -20.82
N SER A 430 -0.48 -2.10 -20.21
CA SER A 430 -1.78 -1.78 -19.59
C SER A 430 -2.96 -1.96 -20.57
N LYS A 431 -2.74 -1.74 -21.87
CA LYS A 431 -3.76 -1.90 -22.91
C LYS A 431 -4.10 -3.36 -23.22
N ASP A 432 -3.22 -4.30 -22.87
CA ASP A 432 -3.43 -5.73 -23.11
C ASP A 432 -4.19 -6.41 -21.95
N LEU A 433 -4.47 -5.65 -20.87
CA LEU A 433 -5.27 -6.12 -19.74
C LEU A 433 -6.75 -6.22 -20.11
N GLU A 434 -7.38 -7.30 -19.69
CA GLU A 434 -8.83 -7.49 -19.82
C GLU A 434 -9.56 -6.84 -18.64
N LEU A 435 -10.01 -5.61 -18.86
CA LEU A 435 -10.72 -4.80 -17.87
C LEU A 435 -12.16 -4.57 -18.31
N ASN A 436 -13.11 -4.69 -17.37
CA ASN A 436 -14.47 -4.18 -17.58
C ASN A 436 -14.47 -2.65 -17.36
N TRP A 437 -15.59 -1.96 -17.63
CA TRP A 437 -15.61 -0.49 -17.58
C TRP A 437 -15.27 0.08 -16.20
N GLN A 438 -15.66 -0.58 -15.10
CA GLN A 438 -15.30 -0.16 -13.74
C GLN A 438 -13.81 -0.33 -13.47
N ALA A 439 -13.24 -1.48 -13.84
CA ALA A 439 -11.81 -1.74 -13.70
C ALA A 439 -10.96 -0.81 -14.59
N THR A 440 -11.44 -0.50 -15.81
CA THR A 440 -10.85 0.52 -16.68
C THR A 440 -10.86 1.89 -16.01
N SER A 441 -11.92 2.23 -15.28
CA SER A 441 -12.03 3.50 -14.56
C SER A 441 -11.04 3.65 -13.41
N VAL A 442 -10.49 2.53 -12.91
CA VAL A 442 -9.44 2.48 -11.87
C VAL A 442 -8.15 1.83 -12.38
N ALA A 443 -7.91 1.84 -13.69
CA ALA A 443 -6.78 1.12 -14.30
C ALA A 443 -5.41 1.55 -13.74
N MET A 444 -5.27 2.82 -13.33
CA MET A 444 -4.04 3.29 -12.68
C MET A 444 -3.74 2.55 -11.37
N ALA A 445 -4.77 2.18 -10.60
CA ALA A 445 -4.62 1.40 -9.38
C ALA A 445 -4.27 -0.07 -9.71
N VAL A 446 -4.86 -0.63 -10.78
CA VAL A 446 -4.51 -1.96 -11.30
C VAL A 446 -3.03 -2.03 -11.69
N ASP A 447 -2.56 -1.05 -12.45
CA ASP A 447 -1.16 -0.95 -12.85
C ASP A 447 -0.24 -0.84 -11.62
N MET A 448 -0.55 0.05 -10.67
CA MET A 448 0.22 0.19 -9.44
C MET A 448 0.33 -1.12 -8.67
N SER A 449 -0.73 -1.93 -8.62
CA SER A 449 -0.64 -3.20 -7.94
C SER A 449 0.23 -4.22 -8.66
N ILE A 450 0.22 -4.26 -9.99
CA ILE A 450 1.12 -5.15 -10.73
C ILE A 450 2.58 -4.69 -10.54
N LEU A 451 2.84 -3.39 -10.67
CA LEU A 451 4.16 -2.79 -10.50
C LEU A 451 4.74 -3.02 -9.09
N SER A 452 3.93 -2.89 -8.05
CA SER A 452 4.36 -3.09 -6.67
C SER A 452 4.63 -4.56 -6.32
N ARG A 453 4.12 -5.49 -7.12
CA ARG A 453 4.24 -6.93 -6.92
C ARG A 453 5.31 -7.60 -7.79
N ALA A 454 5.84 -6.92 -8.80
CA ALA A 454 6.82 -7.49 -9.72
C ALA A 454 8.17 -7.85 -9.06
N GLU A 455 8.89 -8.82 -9.64
CA GLU A 455 10.26 -9.19 -9.25
C GLU A 455 11.19 -7.98 -9.27
N VAL A 456 11.11 -7.18 -10.32
CA VAL A 456 11.81 -5.90 -10.44
C VAL A 456 10.86 -4.84 -10.97
N PHE A 457 10.90 -3.66 -10.35
CA PHE A 457 10.18 -2.47 -10.80
C PHE A 457 11.16 -1.44 -11.38
N VAL A 458 10.85 -0.90 -12.56
CA VAL A 458 11.59 0.22 -13.17
C VAL A 458 10.64 1.39 -13.41
N GLY A 459 10.79 2.47 -12.66
CA GLY A 459 9.88 3.61 -12.68
C GLY A 459 10.43 4.88 -13.32
N ASN A 460 9.53 5.82 -13.55
CA ASN A 460 9.88 7.22 -13.78
C ASN A 460 10.00 7.96 -12.43
N GLY A 461 11.21 8.39 -12.06
CA GLY A 461 11.47 9.00 -10.76
C GLY A 461 10.77 10.36 -10.53
N PHE A 462 10.33 11.04 -11.59
CA PHE A 462 9.57 12.30 -11.51
C PHE A 462 8.07 12.08 -11.28
N SER A 463 7.58 10.84 -11.39
CA SER A 463 6.16 10.53 -11.27
C SER A 463 5.74 10.15 -9.85
N SER A 464 4.66 10.77 -9.36
CA SER A 464 4.01 10.40 -8.11
C SER A 464 3.47 8.97 -8.12
N MET A 465 3.09 8.43 -9.28
CA MET A 465 2.72 7.02 -9.41
C MET A 465 3.90 6.10 -9.08
N SER A 466 5.09 6.37 -9.63
CA SER A 466 6.29 5.60 -9.28
C SER A 466 6.64 5.74 -7.80
N SER A 467 6.45 6.92 -7.23
CA SER A 467 6.65 7.18 -5.79
C SER A 467 5.72 6.34 -4.93
N ASN A 468 4.44 6.21 -5.31
CA ASN A 468 3.48 5.34 -4.64
C ASN A 468 3.81 3.85 -4.81
N VAL A 469 4.33 3.44 -5.97
CA VAL A 469 4.79 2.06 -6.19
C VAL A 469 6.02 1.76 -5.34
N ALA A 470 7.01 2.65 -5.31
CA ALA A 470 8.20 2.52 -4.46
C ALA A 470 7.79 2.42 -2.99
N MET A 471 6.89 3.30 -2.54
CA MET A 471 6.29 3.24 -1.21
C MET A 471 5.67 1.86 -0.93
N ARG A 472 4.74 1.37 -1.77
CA ARG A 472 4.10 0.05 -1.58
C ARG A 472 5.11 -1.08 -1.55
N ARG A 473 6.13 -1.05 -2.41
CA ARG A 473 7.19 -2.08 -2.46
C ARG A 473 7.96 -2.12 -1.14
N LEU A 474 8.38 -0.97 -0.62
CA LEU A 474 9.14 -0.91 0.63
C LEU A 474 8.29 -1.30 1.84
N THR A 475 7.03 -0.87 1.90
CA THR A 475 6.13 -1.16 3.03
C THR A 475 5.61 -2.60 3.04
N THR A 476 5.72 -3.32 1.91
CA THR A 476 5.41 -4.75 1.79
C THR A 476 6.66 -5.65 1.83
N GLY A 477 7.84 -5.07 2.09
CA GLY A 477 9.08 -5.83 2.31
C GLY A 477 9.79 -6.29 1.04
N MET A 478 9.49 -5.68 -0.11
CA MET A 478 10.29 -5.88 -1.32
C MET A 478 11.70 -5.34 -1.14
N ARG A 479 12.68 -5.99 -1.79
CA ARG A 479 14.09 -5.61 -1.65
C ARG A 479 14.37 -4.24 -2.26
N LEU A 480 15.23 -3.45 -1.63
CA LEU A 480 15.65 -2.13 -2.12
C LEU A 480 16.23 -2.17 -3.54
N ASP A 481 17.02 -3.19 -3.86
CA ASP A 481 17.66 -3.35 -5.17
C ASP A 481 16.69 -3.77 -6.29
N SER A 482 15.47 -4.17 -5.94
CA SER A 482 14.39 -4.46 -6.89
C SER A 482 13.63 -3.21 -7.36
N ILE A 483 13.96 -2.03 -6.82
CA ILE A 483 13.38 -0.74 -7.20
C ILE A 483 14.42 0.03 -8.00
N ARG A 484 14.10 0.29 -9.27
CA ARG A 484 14.97 0.98 -10.21
C ARG A 484 14.25 2.16 -10.83
N PHE A 485 15.02 3.12 -11.34
CA PHE A 485 14.50 4.24 -12.12
C PHE A 485 15.24 4.37 -13.45
N TRP A 486 14.60 5.04 -14.41
CA TRP A 486 15.22 5.49 -15.66
C TRP A 486 16.47 6.30 -15.41
#